data_AF-A0A0C9TUA3-F1
#
_entry.id   AF-A0A0C9TUA3-F1
#
_cell.length_a   1.000
_cell.length_b   1.000
_cell.length_c   1.000
_cell.angle_alpha   90.00
_cell.angle_beta   90.00
_cell.angle_gamma   90.00
#
_symmetry.space_group_name_H-M   'P 1'
#
loop_
_entity.id
_entity.type
_entity.pdbx_description
1 polymer ?
#
loop_
_entity_poly.entity_id
_entity_poly.type
_entity_poly.pdbx_seq_one_letter_code
_entity_poly.pdbx_strand_id
1 'polypeptide(L)'
;QWLRDSETSFKLVDALLATVHPKLHRWSSAVRKQLLADEEIMDLHELIKAWPTVFTAISVVHNRETPFHRDSKSAPQWYNLFLSIGSYTDAILELPSLGIRARYMPGT
;
A
#
# COMPACT_ATOMS: atom_id res chain seq x y z
N GLN A 1 14.90 -1.35 4.30
CA GLN A 1 14.40 -1.76 5.62
C GLN A 1 12.88 -1.80 5.59
N TRP A 2 12.21 -0.67 5.37
CA TRP A 2 10.76 -0.54 5.23
C TRP A 2 10.01 -1.65 4.46
N LEU A 3 10.39 -1.93 3.20
CA LEU A 3 9.68 -2.93 2.37
C LEU A 3 9.69 -4.32 3.01
N ARG A 4 10.82 -4.67 3.66
CA ARG A 4 10.96 -5.94 4.39
C ARG A 4 10.13 -5.93 5.67
N ASP A 5 10.16 -4.83 6.42
CA ASP A 5 9.40 -4.70 7.66
C ASP A 5 7.88 -4.72 7.42
N SER A 6 7.45 -4.27 6.24
CA SER A 6 6.03 -4.20 5.82
C SER A 6 5.58 -5.43 5.02
N GLU A 7 6.44 -6.45 4.84
CA GLU A 7 6.18 -7.59 3.96
C GLU A 7 4.85 -8.29 4.30
N THR A 8 4.61 -8.55 5.58
CA THR A 8 3.38 -9.20 6.05
C THR A 8 2.14 -8.38 5.71
N SER A 9 2.17 -7.06 5.94
CA SER A 9 1.05 -6.16 5.63
C SER A 9 0.75 -6.12 4.13
N PHE A 10 1.79 -6.07 3.30
CA PHE A 10 1.61 -6.12 1.86
C PHE A 10 1.06 -7.46 1.37
N LYS A 11 1.55 -8.58 1.90
CA LYS A 11 1.01 -9.92 1.56
C LYS A 11 -0.45 -10.06 1.97
N LEU A 12 -0.84 -9.48 3.10
CA LEU A 12 -2.25 -9.43 3.52
C LEU A 12 -3.09 -8.62 2.53
N VAL A 13 -2.64 -7.44 2.12
CA VAL A 13 -3.33 -6.61 1.11
C VAL A 13 -3.41 -7.32 -0.24
N ASP A 14 -2.37 -8.06 -0.63
CA ASP A 14 -2.37 -8.86 -1.85
C ASP A 14 -3.41 -9.98 -1.81
N ALA A 15 -3.52 -10.70 -0.69
CA ALA A 15 -4.54 -11.71 -0.47
C ALA A 15 -5.96 -11.13 -0.46
N LEU A 16 -6.14 -9.95 0.15
CA LEU A 16 -7.39 -9.21 0.10
C LEU A 16 -7.72 -8.84 -1.35
N LEU A 17 -6.77 -8.30 -2.11
CA LEU A 17 -6.96 -7.95 -3.53
C LEU A 17 -7.39 -9.16 -4.36
N ALA A 18 -6.77 -10.32 -4.14
CA ALA A 18 -7.14 -11.58 -4.80
C ALA A 18 -8.60 -11.99 -4.50
N THR A 19 -9.10 -11.65 -3.32
CA THR A 19 -10.46 -11.98 -2.86
C THR A 19 -11.50 -10.95 -3.33
N VAL A 20 -11.24 -9.66 -3.12
CA VAL A 20 -12.22 -8.57 -3.36
C VAL A 20 -12.22 -8.10 -4.81
N HIS A 21 -11.11 -8.29 -5.53
CA HIS A 21 -10.99 -7.89 -6.93
C HIS A 21 -10.14 -8.89 -7.76
N PRO A 22 -10.56 -10.16 -7.89
CA PRO A 22 -9.78 -11.24 -8.52
C PRO A 22 -9.34 -10.94 -9.95
N LYS A 23 -10.14 -10.17 -10.71
CA LYS A 23 -9.81 -9.76 -12.08
C LYS A 23 -8.59 -8.84 -12.15
N LEU A 24 -8.47 -7.90 -11.20
CA LEU A 24 -7.33 -6.99 -11.12
C LEU A 24 -6.10 -7.75 -10.67
N HIS A 25 -6.23 -8.56 -9.62
CA HIS A 25 -5.14 -9.44 -9.16
C HIS A 25 -4.59 -10.31 -10.30
N ARG A 26 -5.45 -10.95 -11.11
CA ARG A 26 -5.04 -11.76 -12.27
C ARG A 26 -4.29 -10.95 -13.32
N TRP A 27 -4.80 -9.77 -13.68
CA TRP A 27 -4.16 -8.92 -14.67
C TRP A 27 -2.82 -8.38 -14.19
N SER A 28 -2.75 -7.89 -12.96
CA SER A 28 -1.52 -7.43 -12.32
C SER A 28 -0.49 -8.55 -12.19
N SER A 29 -0.92 -9.77 -11.86
CA SER A 29 -0.05 -10.95 -11.87
C SER A 29 0.52 -11.25 -13.27
N ALA A 30 -0.28 -11.08 -14.31
CA ALA A 30 0.16 -11.29 -15.69
C ALA A 30 1.18 -10.22 -16.12
N VAL A 31 0.92 -8.95 -15.77
CA VAL A 31 1.87 -7.84 -16.01
C VAL A 31 3.19 -8.10 -15.28
N ARG A 32 3.15 -8.53 -14.02
CA ARG A 32 4.38 -8.88 -13.27
C ARG A 32 5.19 -9.97 -13.98
N LYS A 33 4.53 -11.00 -14.54
CA LYS A 33 5.22 -12.05 -15.31
C LYS A 33 5.83 -11.51 -16.60
N GLN A 34 5.16 -10.57 -17.28
CA GLN A 34 5.70 -9.92 -18.47
C GLN A 34 6.94 -9.09 -18.13
N LEU A 35 6.90 -8.29 -17.05
CA LEU A 35 8.05 -7.51 -16.59
C LEU A 35 9.26 -8.40 -16.24
N LEU A 36 9.03 -9.58 -15.65
CA LEU A 36 10.10 -10.54 -15.34
C LEU A 36 10.62 -11.31 -16.57
N ALA A 37 9.93 -11.25 -17.70
CA ALA A 37 10.38 -11.83 -18.96
C ALA A 37 11.07 -10.80 -19.87
N ASP A 38 10.99 -9.51 -19.52
CA ASP A 38 11.57 -8.42 -20.28
C ASP A 38 13.06 -8.25 -19.94
N GLU A 39 13.92 -8.56 -20.91
CA GLU A 39 15.37 -8.49 -20.78
C GLU A 39 15.89 -7.04 -20.73
N GLU A 40 15.13 -6.05 -21.21
CA GLU A 40 15.54 -4.65 -21.20
C GLU A 40 15.58 -4.06 -19.77
N ILE A 41 14.83 -4.67 -18.85
CA ILE A 41 14.73 -4.25 -17.43
C ILE A 41 15.26 -5.32 -16.46
N MET A 42 16.19 -6.15 -16.93
CA MET A 42 16.76 -7.25 -16.14
C MET A 42 17.38 -6.78 -14.80
N ASP A 43 17.90 -5.56 -14.75
CA ASP A 43 18.43 -4.92 -13.54
C ASP A 43 17.34 -4.70 -12.46
N LEU A 44 16.09 -4.58 -12.86
CA LEU A 44 14.93 -4.41 -11.97
C LEU A 44 14.29 -5.73 -11.53
N HIS A 45 14.67 -6.87 -12.12
CA HIS A 45 14.00 -8.16 -11.85
C HIS A 45 14.05 -8.54 -10.37
N GLU A 46 15.17 -8.34 -9.70
CA GLU A 46 15.30 -8.64 -8.26
C GLU A 46 14.40 -7.74 -7.41
N LEU A 47 14.24 -6.47 -7.81
CA LEU A 47 13.31 -5.55 -7.14
C LEU A 47 11.85 -6.00 -7.35
N ILE A 48 11.48 -6.41 -8.57
CA ILE A 48 10.13 -6.89 -8.89
C ILE A 48 9.83 -8.21 -8.14
N LYS A 49 10.83 -9.09 -7.97
CA LYS A 49 10.71 -10.32 -7.18
C LYS A 49 10.52 -10.02 -5.69
N ALA A 50 11.27 -9.04 -5.18
CA ALA A 50 11.20 -8.62 -3.78
C ALA A 50 9.92 -7.85 -3.44
N TRP A 51 9.21 -7.28 -4.43
CA TRP A 51 7.97 -6.55 -4.20
C TRP A 51 6.84 -7.50 -3.74
N PRO A 52 6.26 -7.30 -2.54
CA PRO A 52 5.42 -8.29 -1.85
C PRO A 52 3.97 -8.40 -2.35
N THR A 53 3.56 -7.59 -3.33
CA THR A 53 2.19 -7.58 -3.86
C THR A 53 2.18 -7.32 -5.37
N VAL A 54 1.19 -7.84 -6.10
CA VAL A 54 1.13 -7.70 -7.55
C VAL A 54 0.64 -6.32 -8.00
N PHE A 55 0.01 -5.55 -7.12
CA PHE A 55 -0.49 -4.21 -7.44
C PHE A 55 -0.48 -3.31 -6.21
N THR A 56 0.14 -2.14 -6.35
CA THR A 56 0.13 -1.08 -5.33
C THR A 56 0.00 0.28 -5.98
N ALA A 57 -0.88 1.12 -5.42
CA ALA A 57 -0.81 2.56 -5.57
C ALA A 57 -0.32 3.13 -4.23
N ILE A 58 0.78 3.89 -4.26
CA ILE A 58 1.37 4.52 -3.07
C ILE A 58 1.18 6.03 -3.18
N SER A 59 0.68 6.63 -2.12
CA SER A 59 0.65 8.09 -1.94
C SER A 59 1.43 8.45 -0.69
N VAL A 60 2.27 9.48 -0.77
CA VAL A 60 3.09 9.95 0.34
C VAL A 60 2.53 11.26 0.85
N VAL A 61 2.16 11.29 2.14
CA VAL A 61 1.70 12.49 2.83
C VAL A 61 2.81 12.96 3.76
N HIS A 62 3.32 14.17 3.55
CA HIS A 62 4.45 14.73 4.32
C HIS A 62 4.07 15.96 5.15
N ASN A 63 2.78 16.31 5.20
CA ASN A 63 2.32 17.49 5.92
C ASN A 63 2.35 17.25 7.44
N ARG A 64 2.57 18.31 8.23
CA ARG A 64 2.45 18.26 9.70
C ARG A 64 1.00 17.98 10.14
N GLU A 65 0.04 18.49 9.38
CA GLU A 65 -1.40 18.26 9.57
C GLU A 65 -2.05 18.15 8.19
N THR A 66 -2.99 17.22 8.05
CA THR A 66 -3.77 17.06 6.82
C THR A 66 -5.21 17.44 7.13
N PRO A 67 -5.79 18.44 6.43
CA PRO A 67 -7.19 18.80 6.62
C PRO A 67 -8.11 17.60 6.39
N PHE A 68 -9.23 17.56 7.13
CA PHE A 68 -10.23 16.52 6.92
C PHE A 68 -10.72 16.52 5.48
N HIS A 69 -10.66 15.36 4.86
CA HIS A 69 -11.10 15.14 3.49
C HIS A 69 -11.64 13.72 3.35
N ARG A 70 -12.28 13.47 2.20
CA ARG A 70 -12.70 12.14 1.77
C ARG A 70 -12.13 11.89 0.39
N ASP A 71 -11.57 10.70 0.20
CA ASP A 71 -11.15 10.24 -1.12
C ASP A 71 -12.39 10.04 -2.00
N SER A 72 -12.69 11.01 -2.87
CA SER A 72 -13.88 10.99 -3.73
C SER A 72 -13.74 10.06 -4.93
N LYS A 73 -12.52 9.58 -5.22
CA LYS A 73 -12.20 8.72 -6.36
C LYS A 73 -12.01 7.24 -5.99
N SER A 74 -12.28 6.85 -4.75
CA SER A 74 -12.20 5.44 -4.33
C SER A 74 -13.50 4.70 -4.61
N ALA A 75 -13.39 3.45 -5.04
CA ALA A 75 -14.54 2.55 -5.12
C ALA A 75 -14.79 1.90 -3.75
N PRO A 76 -16.04 1.56 -3.37
CA PRO A 76 -16.34 0.96 -2.06
C PRO A 76 -15.57 -0.32 -1.73
N GLN A 77 -15.18 -1.09 -2.76
CA GLN A 77 -14.41 -2.33 -2.64
C GLN A 77 -12.90 -2.12 -2.51
N TRP A 78 -12.41 -0.87 -2.54
CA TRP A 78 -10.99 -0.56 -2.41
C TRP A 78 -10.63 -0.41 -0.94
N TYR A 79 -9.49 -1.01 -0.57
CA TYR A 79 -8.92 -0.93 0.76
C TYR A 79 -7.62 -0.16 0.70
N ASN A 80 -7.44 0.76 1.64
CA ASN A 80 -6.20 1.49 1.81
C ASN A 80 -5.42 0.88 2.99
N LEU A 81 -4.11 0.69 2.79
CA LEU A 81 -3.18 0.44 3.87
C LEU A 81 -2.53 1.77 4.26
N PHE A 82 -2.65 2.13 5.52
CA PHE A 82 -1.96 3.28 6.08
C PHE A 82 -0.67 2.80 6.73
N LEU A 83 0.42 3.52 6.48
CA LEU A 83 1.67 3.33 7.19
C LEU A 83 2.27 4.66 7.63
N SER A 84 2.78 4.67 8.86
CA SER A 84 3.43 5.80 9.50
C SER A 84 4.95 5.58 9.49
N ILE A 85 5.75 6.50 8.92
CA ILE A 85 7.22 6.39 8.89
C ILE A 85 7.84 7.73 9.30
N GLY A 86 8.81 7.71 10.23
CA GLY A 86 9.55 8.89 10.65
C GLY A 86 10.04 8.78 12.09
N SER A 87 10.38 9.92 12.69
CA SER A 87 10.87 10.03 14.07
C SER A 87 10.00 10.96 14.94
N TYR A 88 8.71 11.10 14.61
CA TYR A 88 7.77 11.93 15.36
C TYR A 88 7.12 11.16 16.52
N THR A 89 6.68 11.90 17.54
CA THR A 89 6.17 11.33 18.80
C THR A 89 4.67 11.51 19.02
N ASP A 90 4.01 12.36 18.23
CA ASP A 90 2.64 12.81 18.52
C ASP A 90 1.77 12.90 17.26
N ALA A 91 1.89 11.90 16.37
CA ALA A 91 0.98 11.78 15.24
C ALA A 91 -0.34 11.15 15.66
N ILE A 92 -1.45 11.72 15.20
CA ILE A 92 -2.80 11.24 15.43
C ILE A 92 -3.45 10.91 14.08
N LEU A 93 -4.00 9.71 13.96
CA LEU A 93 -4.92 9.36 12.89
C LEU A 93 -6.34 9.58 13.39
N GLU A 94 -7.05 10.49 12.73
CA GLU A 94 -8.44 10.80 13.04
C GLU A 94 -9.32 10.54 11.81
N LEU A 95 -10.29 9.65 11.97
CA LEU A 95 -11.28 9.28 10.96
C LEU A 95 -12.67 9.54 11.56
N PRO A 96 -13.19 10.79 11.50
CA PRO A 96 -14.41 11.18 12.22
C PRO A 96 -15.64 10.36 11.83
N SER A 97 -15.78 10.00 10.56
CA SER A 97 -16.90 9.17 10.07
C SER A 97 -16.91 7.75 10.64
N LEU A 98 -15.78 7.28 11.15
CA LEU A 98 -15.63 5.98 11.80
C LEU A 98 -15.54 6.11 13.33
N GLY A 99 -15.56 7.33 13.87
CA GLY A 99 -15.35 7.59 15.30
C GLY A 99 -13.95 7.19 15.80
N ILE A 100 -12.96 7.08 14.91
CA ILE A 100 -11.60 6.67 15.26
C ILE A 100 -10.74 7.90 15.51
N ARG A 101 -10.06 7.91 16.66
CA ARG A 101 -8.99 8.84 17.00
C ARG A 101 -7.91 8.09 17.76
N ALA A 102 -6.78 7.82 17.11
CA ALA A 102 -5.74 6.95 17.65
C ALA A 102 -4.34 7.56 17.48
N ARG A 103 -3.42 7.22 18.38
CA ARG A 103 -2.00 7.51 18.17
C ARG A 103 -1.50 6.69 16.98
N TYR A 104 -0.84 7.37 16.05
CA TYR A 104 -0.42 6.83 14.76
C TYR A 104 1.08 6.97 14.58
N MET A 105 1.82 6.27 15.45
CA MET A 105 3.26 6.41 15.63
C MET A 105 4.04 5.76 14.47
N PRO A 106 5.28 6.18 14.20
CA PRO A 106 6.10 5.49 13.22
C PRO A 106 6.13 3.96 13.46
N GLY A 107 5.89 3.19 12.41
CA GLY A 107 5.81 1.73 12.45
C GLY A 107 4.41 1.14 12.65
N THR A 108 3.36 1.97 12.87
CA THR A 108 1.96 1.53 12.73
C THR A 108 1.51 1.50 11.29
#